data_AF-A0A2Z6QR01-F1
#
_entry.id   AF-A0A2Z6QR01-F1
#
_cell.length_a   1.000
_cell.length_b   1.000
_cell.length_c   1.000
_cell.angle_alpha   90.00
_cell.angle_beta   90.00
_cell.angle_gamma   90.00
#
_symmetry.space_group_name_H-M   'P 1'
#
loop_
_entity.id
_entity.type
_entity.pdbx_description
1 polymer ?
#
loop_
_entity_poly.entity_id
_entity_poly.type
_entity_poly.pdbx_seq_one_letter_code
_entity_poly.pdbx_strand_id
1 'polypeptide(L)'
;MYQVLVNWLRKIHGYKITGQWHLEQVCDDGDYHHLYCDLIIKKPNSLYLKALFKLLATALILKLDGHFEQIFNMKSNFILERSGSMQSEIDETNSLKMCIARLEIENFELKKKFVEIEARNAELKARIAKLEDKQTQNKLIKNLLFVSHCND
;
A
#
# COMPACT_ATOMS: atom_id res chain seq x y z
N MET A 1 -37.88 28.54 -8.59
CA MET A 1 -36.46 28.52 -9.02
C MET A 1 -35.82 27.13 -8.86
N TYR A 2 -35.97 26.45 -7.73
CA TYR A 2 -35.34 25.13 -7.46
C TYR A 2 -35.68 24.03 -8.45
N GLN A 3 -36.93 23.94 -8.92
CA GLN A 3 -37.35 22.88 -9.84
C GLN A 3 -36.70 23.00 -11.23
N VAL A 4 -36.38 24.23 -11.66
CA VAL A 4 -35.64 24.48 -12.90
C VAL A 4 -34.21 23.96 -12.77
N LEU A 5 -33.54 24.26 -11.65
CA LEU A 5 -32.18 23.79 -11.38
C LEU A 5 -32.12 22.26 -11.23
N VAL A 6 -33.04 21.67 -10.46
CA VAL A 6 -33.15 20.20 -10.33
C VAL A 6 -33.38 19.55 -11.69
N ASN A 7 -34.24 20.14 -12.52
CA ASN A 7 -34.48 19.65 -13.87
C ASN A 7 -33.26 19.81 -14.76
N TRP A 8 -32.53 20.92 -14.68
CA TRP A 8 -31.32 21.16 -15.46
C TRP A 8 -30.20 20.16 -15.05
N LEU A 9 -29.94 19.99 -13.76
CA LEU A 9 -28.97 19.02 -13.24
C LEU A 9 -29.30 17.58 -13.66
N ARG A 10 -30.58 17.21 -13.62
CA ARG A 10 -31.04 15.88 -14.00
C ARG A 10 -31.03 15.66 -15.51
N LYS A 11 -31.60 16.58 -16.28
CA LYS A 11 -31.83 16.41 -17.72
C LYS A 11 -30.60 16.72 -18.56
N ILE A 12 -29.84 17.74 -18.20
CA ILE A 12 -28.67 18.18 -18.98
C ILE A 12 -27.40 17.49 -18.51
N HIS A 13 -27.21 17.37 -17.20
CA HIS A 13 -25.97 16.81 -16.64
C HIS A 13 -26.06 15.37 -16.14
N GLY A 14 -27.26 14.75 -16.18
CA GLY A 14 -27.47 13.35 -15.82
C GLY A 14 -27.22 13.05 -14.33
N TYR A 15 -27.25 14.05 -13.46
CA TYR A 15 -27.09 13.83 -12.03
C TYR A 15 -28.36 13.26 -11.41
N LYS A 16 -28.18 12.31 -10.48
CA LYS A 16 -29.26 11.81 -9.62
C LYS A 16 -29.33 12.67 -8.37
N ILE A 17 -30.47 13.30 -8.14
CA ILE A 17 -30.75 13.96 -6.86
C ILE A 17 -31.13 12.86 -5.86
N THR A 18 -30.44 12.83 -4.73
CA THR A 18 -30.57 11.78 -3.69
C THR A 18 -31.03 12.33 -2.34
N GLY A 19 -31.13 13.64 -2.21
CA GLY A 19 -31.68 14.31 -1.04
C GLY A 19 -31.83 15.80 -1.32
N GLN A 20 -32.83 16.40 -0.69
CA GLN A 20 -33.16 17.81 -0.80
C GLN A 20 -33.63 18.29 0.57
N TRP A 21 -32.97 19.31 1.11
CA TRP A 21 -33.30 19.89 2.41
C TRP A 21 -33.65 21.35 2.25
N HIS A 22 -34.72 21.77 2.92
CA HIS A 22 -35.20 23.13 2.94
C HIS A 22 -35.12 23.67 4.36
N LEU A 23 -34.60 24.89 4.51
CA LEU A 23 -34.87 25.67 5.71
C LEU A 23 -35.92 26.72 5.39
N GLU A 24 -37.04 26.60 6.09
CA GLU A 24 -38.15 27.54 6.05
C GLU A 24 -38.08 28.44 7.29
N GLN A 25 -38.23 29.74 7.10
CA GLN A 25 -38.44 30.70 8.18
C GLN A 25 -39.82 31.32 8.00
N VAL A 26 -40.55 31.46 9.10
CA VAL A 26 -41.77 32.28 9.14
C VAL A 26 -41.34 33.73 9.13
N CYS A 27 -41.72 34.45 8.07
CA CYS A 27 -41.47 35.88 7.99
C CYS A 27 -42.59 36.68 8.66
N ASP A 28 -42.39 37.99 8.78
CA ASP A 28 -43.31 38.90 9.47
C ASP A 28 -44.70 38.99 8.80
N ASP A 29 -44.84 38.49 7.56
CA ASP A 29 -46.10 38.35 6.83
C ASP A 29 -46.91 37.11 7.25
N GLY A 30 -46.36 36.27 8.11
CA GLY A 30 -46.96 35.02 8.56
C GLY A 30 -46.79 33.86 7.56
N ASP A 31 -46.15 34.10 6.41
CA ASP A 31 -45.89 33.08 5.41
C ASP A 31 -44.50 32.46 5.58
N TYR A 32 -44.36 31.22 5.10
CA TYR A 32 -43.10 30.50 5.10
C TYR A 32 -42.26 30.89 3.88
N HIS A 33 -41.08 31.44 4.12
CA HIS A 33 -40.10 31.74 3.07
C HIS A 33 -38.94 30.74 3.12
N HIS A 34 -38.55 30.22 1.95
CA HIS A 34 -37.41 29.31 1.83
C HIS A 34 -36.08 30.09 1.77
N LEU A 35 -35.24 29.95 2.80
CA LEU A 35 -33.96 30.67 2.92
C LEU A 35 -32.82 30.03 2.14
N TYR A 36 -32.72 28.70 2.19
CA TYR A 36 -31.73 27.94 1.45
C TYR A 36 -32.24 26.54 1.10
N CYS A 37 -31.64 25.96 0.06
CA CYS A 37 -31.86 24.59 -0.35
C CYS A 37 -30.52 23.86 -0.45
N ASP A 38 -30.37 22.80 0.32
CA ASP A 38 -29.24 21.89 0.16
C ASP A 38 -29.65 20.74 -0.74
N LEU A 39 -28.92 20.57 -1.85
CA LEU A 39 -29.12 19.47 -2.78
C LEU A 39 -27.99 18.47 -2.64
N ILE A 40 -28.36 17.20 -2.44
CA ILE A 40 -27.43 16.09 -2.42
C ILE A 40 -27.50 15.39 -3.77
N ILE A 41 -26.43 15.49 -4.56
CA ILE A 41 -26.37 14.91 -5.90
C ILE A 41 -25.36 13.77 -5.97
N LYS A 42 -25.71 12.74 -6.75
CA LYS A 42 -24.87 11.59 -7.06
C LYS A 42 -24.75 11.42 -8.57
N LYS A 43 -23.55 11.17 -9.08
CA LYS A 43 -23.37 10.76 -10.48
C LYS A 43 -23.69 9.26 -10.60
N PRO A 44 -24.55 8.82 -11.53
CA PRO A 44 -25.03 7.44 -11.59
C PRO A 44 -23.92 6.38 -11.69
N ASN A 45 -22.81 6.70 -12.35
CA ASN A 45 -21.66 5.79 -12.52
C ASN A 45 -20.49 6.08 -11.57
N SER A 46 -20.71 6.87 -10.52
CA SER A 46 -19.68 7.15 -9.50
C SER A 46 -19.97 6.34 -8.25
N LEU A 47 -19.02 5.51 -7.82
CA LEU A 47 -19.16 4.76 -6.59
C LEU A 47 -19.15 5.66 -5.33
N TYR A 48 -18.57 6.87 -5.39
CA TYR A 48 -18.19 7.60 -4.18
C TYR A 48 -18.52 9.11 -4.13
N LEU A 49 -18.92 9.77 -5.22
CA LEU A 49 -19.19 11.22 -5.17
C LEU A 49 -20.65 11.52 -4.88
N LYS A 50 -20.90 11.84 -3.61
CA LYS A 50 -22.09 12.53 -3.10
C LYS A 50 -21.68 13.97 -2.83
N ALA A 51 -22.05 14.90 -3.71
CA ALA A 51 -21.73 16.32 -3.53
C ALA A 51 -22.91 17.02 -2.84
N LEU A 52 -22.60 17.82 -1.81
CA LEU A 52 -23.56 18.70 -1.13
C LEU A 52 -23.48 20.09 -1.78
N PHE A 53 -24.52 20.47 -2.51
CA PHE A 53 -24.68 21.81 -3.06
C PHE A 53 -25.48 22.66 -2.09
N LYS A 54 -24.81 23.60 -1.41
CA LYS A 54 -25.47 24.63 -0.61
C LYS A 54 -25.85 25.80 -1.52
N LEU A 55 -27.13 25.90 -1.88
CA LEU A 55 -27.64 27.01 -2.69
C LEU A 55 -28.30 28.04 -1.76
N LEU A 56 -27.69 29.22 -1.61
CA LEU A 56 -28.37 30.38 -1.01
C LEU A 56 -29.46 30.85 -1.98
N ALA A 57 -30.70 30.94 -1.50
CA ALA A 57 -31.89 31.24 -2.29
C ALA A 57 -31.87 32.61 -3.02
N THR A 58 -30.87 33.46 -2.76
CA THR A 58 -30.80 34.85 -3.20
C THR A 58 -29.52 35.21 -3.98
N ALA A 59 -28.67 34.24 -4.34
CA ALA A 59 -27.41 34.54 -5.01
C ALA A 59 -27.59 34.79 -6.54
N LEU A 60 -27.24 36.00 -7.02
CA LEU A 60 -27.06 36.31 -8.44
C LEU A 60 -26.17 35.23 -9.10
N ILE A 61 -26.50 34.84 -10.33
CA ILE A 61 -25.82 33.84 -11.18
C ILE A 61 -24.28 33.90 -11.08
N LEU A 62 -23.68 35.10 -11.01
CA LEU A 62 -22.22 35.28 -10.88
C LEU A 62 -21.61 34.70 -9.60
N LYS A 63 -22.34 34.69 -8.47
CA LYS A 63 -21.86 34.05 -7.23
C LYS A 63 -21.94 32.53 -7.32
N LEU A 64 -22.90 32.00 -8.08
CA LEU A 64 -23.02 30.56 -8.32
C LEU A 64 -21.85 30.05 -9.16
N ASP A 65 -21.47 30.74 -10.23
CA ASP A 65 -20.34 30.35 -11.08
C ASP A 65 -19.02 30.29 -10.30
N GLY A 66 -18.77 31.25 -9.41
CA GLY A 66 -17.61 31.22 -8.51
C GLY A 66 -17.61 30.01 -7.56
N HIS A 67 -18.77 29.62 -7.03
CA HIS A 67 -18.89 28.41 -6.21
C HIS A 67 -18.71 27.12 -7.03
N PHE A 68 -19.19 27.09 -8.28
CA PHE A 68 -18.96 25.95 -9.19
C PHE A 68 -17.46 25.78 -9.47
N GLU A 69 -16.76 26.84 -9.85
CA GLU A 69 -15.31 26.80 -10.10
C GLU A 69 -14.53 26.32 -8.86
N GLN A 70 -14.89 26.78 -7.66
CA GLN A 70 -14.26 26.29 -6.42
C GLN A 70 -14.45 24.79 -6.21
N ILE A 71 -15.67 24.28 -6.41
CA ILE A 71 -15.98 22.84 -6.27
C ILE A 71 -15.24 22.02 -7.32
N PHE A 72 -15.19 22.49 -8.56
CA PHE A 72 -14.46 21.82 -9.65
C PHE A 72 -12.95 21.79 -9.37
N ASN A 73 -12.36 22.90 -8.92
CA ASN A 73 -10.93 22.99 -8.59
C ASN A 73 -10.56 22.12 -7.37
N MET A 74 -11.38 22.12 -6.32
CA MET A 74 -11.17 21.22 -5.16
C MET A 74 -11.18 19.76 -5.58
N LYS A 75 -12.09 19.38 -6.49
CA LYS A 75 -12.18 18.01 -7.01
C LYS A 75 -10.98 17.63 -7.87
N SER A 76 -10.51 18.54 -8.73
CA SER A 76 -9.32 18.32 -9.55
C SER A 76 -8.06 18.14 -8.69
N ASN A 77 -7.87 18.98 -7.66
CA ASN A 77 -6.74 18.87 -6.74
C ASN A 77 -6.80 17.57 -5.93
N PHE A 78 -7.97 17.20 -5.40
CA PHE A 78 -8.13 15.94 -4.67
C PHE A 78 -7.82 14.71 -5.53
N ILE A 79 -8.21 14.72 -6.81
CA ILE A 79 -7.89 13.63 -7.75
C ILE A 79 -6.39 13.62 -8.06
N LEU A 80 -5.77 14.78 -8.28
CA LEU A 80 -4.35 14.91 -8.59
C LEU A 80 -3.47 14.45 -7.43
N GLU A 81 -3.71 14.95 -6.22
CA GLU A 81 -2.97 14.56 -5.01
C GLU A 81 -3.10 13.06 -4.74
N ARG A 82 -4.31 12.52 -4.89
CA ARG A 82 -4.56 11.08 -4.70
C ARG A 82 -3.89 10.23 -5.79
N SER A 83 -3.84 10.71 -7.03
CA SER A 83 -3.12 10.03 -8.11
C SER A 83 -1.61 10.04 -7.90
N GLY A 84 -1.05 11.14 -7.39
CA GLY A 84 0.36 11.23 -7.01
C GLY A 84 0.72 10.30 -5.84
N SER A 85 -0.13 10.26 -4.81
CA SER A 85 0.03 9.33 -3.68
C SER A 85 0.02 7.87 -4.14
N MET A 86 -0.94 7.49 -4.98
CA MET A 86 -1.01 6.13 -5.51
C MET A 86 0.21 5.79 -6.37
N GLN A 87 0.74 6.73 -7.16
CA GLN A 87 1.93 6.50 -7.96
C GLN A 87 3.17 6.27 -7.08
N SER A 88 3.32 7.06 -6.01
CA SER A 88 4.40 6.86 -5.02
C SER A 88 4.35 5.47 -4.39
N GLU A 89 3.16 5.02 -3.97
CA GLU A 89 2.96 3.68 -3.40
C GLU A 89 3.28 2.55 -4.39
N ILE A 90 2.95 2.75 -5.67
CA ILE A 90 3.28 1.80 -6.76
C ILE A 90 4.79 1.72 -6.97
N ASP A 91 5.47 2.87 -6.99
CA ASP A 91 6.92 2.94 -7.21
C ASP A 91 7.69 2.31 -6.04
N GLU A 92 7.26 2.56 -4.80
CA GLU A 92 7.77 1.89 -3.60
C GLU A 92 7.56 0.38 -3.67
N THR A 93 6.37 -0.06 -4.07
CA THR A 93 6.06 -1.49 -4.25
C THR A 93 6.97 -2.15 -5.27
N ASN A 94 7.26 -1.48 -6.39
CA ASN A 94 8.15 -1.99 -7.42
C ASN A 94 9.60 -2.06 -6.95
N SER A 95 10.07 -1.04 -6.22
CA SER A 95 11.39 -1.03 -5.58
C SER A 95 11.55 -2.19 -4.59
N LEU A 96 10.54 -2.44 -3.74
CA LEU A 96 10.51 -3.56 -2.80
C LEU A 96 10.56 -4.92 -3.51
N LYS A 97 9.79 -5.10 -4.60
CA LYS A 97 9.83 -6.33 -5.41
C LYS A 97 11.23 -6.62 -5.95
N MET A 98 11.95 -5.58 -6.42
CA MET A 98 13.33 -5.73 -6.88
C MET A 98 14.29 -6.10 -5.74
N CYS A 99 14.11 -5.52 -4.54
CA CYS A 99 14.89 -5.89 -3.36
C CYS A 99 14.66 -7.34 -2.95
N ILE A 100 13.40 -7.80 -2.94
CA ILE A 100 13.06 -9.20 -2.63
C ILE A 100 13.74 -10.16 -3.60
N ALA A 101 13.64 -9.91 -4.92
CA ALA A 101 14.27 -10.76 -5.92
C ALA A 101 15.80 -10.86 -5.75
N ARG A 102 16.47 -9.76 -5.40
CA ARG A 102 17.92 -9.78 -5.10
C ARG A 102 18.24 -10.62 -3.86
N LEU A 103 17.48 -10.44 -2.77
CA LEU A 103 17.67 -11.20 -1.54
C LEU A 103 17.41 -12.70 -1.75
N GLU A 104 16.45 -13.07 -2.59
CA GLU A 104 16.19 -14.48 -2.93
C GLU A 104 17.38 -15.13 -3.65
N ILE A 105 18.02 -14.40 -4.58
CA ILE A 105 19.23 -14.84 -5.28
C ILE A 105 20.39 -15.01 -4.28
N GLU A 106 20.66 -14.00 -3.45
CA GLU A 106 21.73 -14.06 -2.46
C GLU A 106 21.53 -15.20 -1.46
N ASN A 107 20.29 -15.44 -1.02
CA ASN A 107 19.96 -16.54 -0.12
C ASN A 107 20.18 -17.91 -0.79
N PHE A 108 19.84 -18.04 -2.06
CA PHE A 108 20.12 -19.26 -2.82
C PHE A 108 21.64 -19.53 -2.93
N GLU A 109 22.44 -18.51 -3.20
CA GLU A 109 23.90 -18.64 -3.22
C GLU A 109 24.49 -19.01 -1.86
N LEU A 110 23.99 -18.42 -0.77
CA LEU A 110 24.41 -18.76 0.59
C LEU A 110 24.08 -20.21 0.94
N LYS A 111 22.88 -20.68 0.60
CA LYS A 111 22.50 -22.10 0.79
C LYS A 111 23.44 -23.04 0.06
N LYS A 112 23.84 -22.72 -1.18
CA LYS A 112 24.81 -23.51 -1.94
C LYS A 112 26.18 -23.56 -1.24
N LYS A 113 26.68 -22.41 -0.77
CA LYS A 113 27.95 -22.35 -0.02
C LYS A 113 27.88 -23.14 1.29
N PHE A 114 26.73 -23.15 1.96
CA PHE A 114 26.54 -23.90 3.21
C PHE A 114 26.67 -25.42 2.98
N VAL A 115 26.02 -25.95 1.95
CA VAL A 115 26.13 -27.37 1.58
C VAL A 115 27.58 -27.76 1.24
N GLU A 116 28.32 -26.89 0.54
CA GLU A 116 29.74 -27.13 0.24
C GLU A 116 30.59 -27.18 1.52
N ILE A 117 30.35 -26.27 2.47
CA ILE A 117 31.06 -26.25 3.76
C ILE A 117 30.74 -27.51 4.57
N GLU A 118 29.49 -27.96 4.61
CA GLU A 118 29.10 -29.21 5.29
C GLU A 118 29.85 -30.42 4.72
N ALA A 119 29.94 -30.52 3.39
CA ALA A 119 30.67 -31.60 2.73
C ALA A 119 32.17 -31.58 3.07
N ARG A 120 32.81 -30.41 3.02
CA ARG A 120 34.23 -30.26 3.40
C ARG A 120 34.46 -30.58 4.87
N ASN A 121 33.54 -30.19 5.75
CA ASN A 121 33.63 -30.51 7.18
C ASN A 121 33.53 -32.02 7.43
N ALA A 122 32.66 -32.74 6.72
CA ALA A 122 32.56 -34.19 6.80
C ALA A 122 33.87 -34.86 6.33
N GLU A 123 34.46 -34.37 5.23
CA GLU A 123 35.75 -34.87 4.73
C GLU A 123 36.88 -34.64 5.76
N LEU A 124 36.97 -33.45 6.33
CA LEU A 124 37.98 -33.12 7.34
C LEU A 124 37.84 -34.01 8.57
N LYS A 125 36.61 -34.22 9.07
CA LYS A 125 36.36 -35.17 10.17
C LYS A 125 36.85 -36.58 9.85
N ALA A 126 36.60 -37.08 8.64
CA ALA A 126 37.08 -38.39 8.22
C ALA A 126 38.62 -38.47 8.14
N ARG A 127 39.28 -37.39 7.71
CA ARG A 127 40.76 -37.31 7.68
C ARG A 127 41.35 -37.26 9.08
N ILE A 128 40.72 -36.55 10.02
CA ILE A 128 41.14 -36.48 11.43
C ILE A 128 41.08 -37.88 12.05
N ALA A 129 39.95 -38.59 11.92
CA ALA A 129 39.82 -39.96 12.46
C ALA A 129 40.92 -40.91 11.95
N LYS A 130 41.22 -40.87 10.64
CA LYS A 130 42.31 -41.66 10.06
C LYS A 130 43.70 -41.31 10.61
N LEU A 131 43.94 -40.05 10.95
CA LEU A 131 45.21 -39.62 11.55
C LEU A 131 45.31 -40.06 13.01
N GLU A 132 44.22 -40.00 13.76
CA GLU A 132 44.14 -40.48 15.15
C GLU A 132 44.39 -41.99 15.23
N ASP A 133 43.82 -42.77 14.31
CA ASP A 133 44.09 -44.22 14.20
C ASP A 133 45.58 -44.50 13.96
N LYS A 134 46.20 -43.81 13.00
CA LYS A 134 47.64 -43.93 12.71
C LYS A 134 48.49 -43.51 13.89
N GLN A 135 48.11 -42.44 14.60
CA GLN A 135 48.83 -42.00 15.80
C GLN A 135 48.76 -43.05 16.90
N THR A 136 47.61 -43.70 17.08
CA THR A 136 47.43 -44.78 18.04
C THR A 136 48.27 -46.00 17.67
N GLN A 137 48.30 -46.40 16.40
CA GLN A 137 49.18 -47.46 15.89
C GLN A 137 50.65 -47.16 16.14
N ASN A 138 51.11 -45.94 15.83
CA ASN A 138 52.50 -45.54 16.04
C ASN A 138 52.91 -45.58 17.53
N LYS A 139 52.01 -45.17 18.44
CA LYS A 139 52.25 -45.29 19.90
C LYS A 139 52.40 -46.76 20.32
N LEU A 140 51.53 -47.65 19.83
CA LEU A 140 51.60 -49.09 20.12
C LEU A 140 52.91 -49.70 19.63
N ILE A 141 53.31 -49.42 18.39
CA ILE A 141 54.58 -49.90 17.81
C ILE A 141 55.78 -49.43 18.65
N LYS A 142 55.81 -48.15 19.04
CA LYS A 142 56.88 -47.59 19.87
C LYS A 142 56.98 -48.30 21.22
N ASN A 143 55.85 -48.57 21.87
CA ASN A 143 55.82 -49.29 23.13
C ASN A 143 56.31 -50.73 22.99
N LEU A 144 55.93 -51.44 21.92
CA LEU A 144 56.39 -52.80 21.64
C LEU A 144 57.90 -52.87 21.40
N LEU A 145 58.46 -51.95 20.61
CA LEU A 145 59.90 -51.87 20.37
C LEU A 145 60.68 -51.62 21.67
N PHE A 146 60.15 -50.77 22.56
CA PHE A 146 60.77 -50.50 23.86
C PHE A 146 60.82 -51.75 24.74
N VAL A 147 59.74 -52.54 24.79
CA VAL A 147 59.69 -53.79 25.57
C VAL A 147 60.66 -54.84 25.02
N SER A 148 60.82 -54.96 23.70
CA SER A 148 61.77 -55.91 23.12
C SER A 148 63.23 -55.60 23.46
N HIS A 149 63.61 -54.32 23.55
CA HIS A 149 64.99 -53.92 23.90
C HIS A 149 65.33 -54.05 25.39
N CYS A 150 64.35 -54.27 26.27
CA CYS A 150 64.60 -54.54 27.69
C CYS A 150 64.74 -56.03 28.03
N ASN A 151 64.47 -56.93 27.07
CA ASN A 151 64.50 -58.38 27.26
C ASN A 151 65.72 -59.07 26.60
N ASP A 152 66.64 -58.29 26.02
CA ASP A 152 67.97 -58.71 25.54
C ASP A 152 69.06 -58.26 26.52
#